data_AF-A0A8T4YJ23-F1
#
_entry.id   AF-A0A8T4YJ23-F1
#
_cell.length_a   1.000
_cell.length_b   1.000
_cell.length_c   1.000
_cell.angle_alpha   90.00
_cell.angle_beta   90.00
_cell.angle_gamma   90.00
#
_symmetry.space_group_name_H-M   'P 1'
#
loop_
_entity.id
_entity.type
_entity.pdbx_description
1 polymer ?
#
loop_
_entity_poly.entity_id
_entity_poly.type
_entity_poly.pdbx_seq_one_letter_code
_entity_poly.pdbx_strand_id
1 'polypeptide(L)'
;MDIGNMSLLCLVDSSNRRNFEMLHEILWSALNFFGMPYKVFDLAKNSLSLEELKAHSVVVIGQEHLGKSLSEDETKYIIDAVAEGIGLVVFDGDVHHYKDPLKETLGLKTTEEPTHMPHLTTDIIRILDNSHYITAGKELEFIRFNSPVQVGNVVSIETYI
;
A
#
# COMPACT_ATOMS: atom_id res chain seq x y z
N MET A 1 -16.05 -22.04 17.59
CA MET A 1 -16.35 -20.72 17.01
C MET A 1 -15.61 -20.72 15.69
N ASP A 2 -16.31 -20.87 14.58
CA ASP A 2 -15.67 -20.73 13.26
C ASP A 2 -15.22 -19.28 13.16
N ILE A 3 -13.92 -19.07 13.30
CA ILE A 3 -13.28 -17.80 13.03
C ILE A 3 -13.34 -17.75 11.50
N GLY A 4 -14.30 -17.00 10.94
CA GLY A 4 -14.32 -16.74 9.50
C GLY A 4 -12.99 -16.14 9.04
N ASN A 5 -12.89 -15.77 7.76
CA ASN A 5 -11.75 -15.08 7.15
C ASN A 5 -11.33 -13.73 7.82
N MET A 6 -11.72 -13.44 9.06
CA MET A 6 -11.40 -12.26 9.88
C MET A 6 -9.94 -12.22 10.37
N SER A 7 -8.98 -12.60 9.53
CA SER A 7 -7.55 -12.44 9.78
C SER A 7 -6.94 -11.45 8.80
N LEU A 8 -5.85 -10.82 9.21
CA LEU A 8 -5.00 -9.99 8.36
C LEU A 8 -3.95 -10.87 7.67
N LEU A 9 -3.68 -10.65 6.39
CA LEU A 9 -2.51 -11.20 5.70
C LEU A 9 -1.44 -10.11 5.62
N CYS A 10 -0.35 -10.26 6.37
CA CYS A 10 0.74 -9.30 6.39
C CYS A 10 1.84 -9.75 5.42
N LEU A 11 2.00 -9.02 4.32
CA LEU A 11 3.02 -9.30 3.31
C LEU A 11 4.37 -8.77 3.76
N VAL A 12 5.40 -9.60 3.61
CA VAL A 12 6.78 -9.28 3.98
C VAL A 12 7.76 -9.88 2.98
N ASP A 13 8.98 -9.38 2.96
CA ASP A 13 10.10 -9.96 2.23
C ASP A 13 11.29 -10.08 3.18
N SER A 14 11.55 -11.32 3.64
CA SER A 14 12.66 -11.59 4.56
C SER A 14 14.05 -11.49 3.94
N SER A 15 14.17 -11.37 2.61
CA SER A 15 15.46 -11.10 1.95
C SER A 15 15.95 -9.68 2.25
N ASN A 16 15.04 -8.74 2.48
CA ASN A 16 15.34 -7.40 3.00
C ASN A 16 15.35 -7.39 4.54
N ARG A 17 16.42 -7.96 5.11
CA ARG A 17 16.54 -8.25 6.55
C ARG A 17 16.31 -7.04 7.45
N ARG A 18 16.88 -5.88 7.10
CA ARG A 18 16.79 -4.67 7.94
C ARG A 18 15.34 -4.22 8.12
N ASN A 19 14.59 -4.13 7.02
CA ASN A 19 13.20 -3.68 7.08
C ASN A 19 12.29 -4.77 7.68
N PHE A 20 12.59 -6.04 7.43
CA PHE A 20 11.87 -7.17 8.02
C PHE A 20 12.00 -7.22 9.55
N GLU A 21 13.20 -7.02 10.10
CA GLU A 21 13.45 -7.04 11.56
C GLU A 21 12.71 -5.92 12.29
N MET A 22 12.57 -4.74 11.66
CA MET A 22 11.85 -3.60 12.23
C MET A 22 10.35 -3.89 12.45
N LEU A 23 9.74 -4.80 11.68
CA LEU A 23 8.32 -5.13 11.80
C LEU A 23 7.95 -5.68 13.18
N HIS A 24 8.90 -6.30 13.88
CA HIS A 24 8.64 -6.88 15.20
C HIS A 24 8.29 -5.84 16.25
N GLU A 25 9.01 -4.73 16.26
CA GLU A 25 8.80 -3.67 17.25
C GLU A 25 7.59 -2.80 16.93
N ILE A 26 7.25 -2.66 15.64
CA ILE A 26 6.16 -1.77 15.20
C ILE A 26 4.87 -2.53 14.94
N LEU A 27 4.83 -3.39 13.92
CA LEU A 27 3.60 -3.92 13.37
C LEU A 27 3.11 -5.10 14.21
N TRP A 28 3.97 -6.08 14.47
CA TRP A 28 3.58 -7.25 15.27
C TRP A 28 3.18 -6.85 16.69
N SER A 29 3.90 -5.90 17.28
CA SER A 29 3.55 -5.37 18.60
C SER A 29 2.18 -4.68 18.60
N ALA A 30 1.87 -3.86 17.59
CA ALA A 30 0.57 -3.23 17.45
C ALA A 30 -0.57 -4.25 17.23
N LEU A 31 -0.42 -5.17 16.28
CA LEU A 31 -1.45 -6.17 15.97
C LEU A 31 -1.75 -7.07 17.19
N ASN A 32 -0.71 -7.50 17.91
CA ASN A 32 -0.86 -8.26 19.14
C ASN A 32 -1.55 -7.45 20.24
N PHE A 33 -1.16 -6.18 20.43
CA PHE A 33 -1.77 -5.30 21.42
C PHE A 33 -3.28 -5.10 21.18
N PHE A 34 -3.69 -4.93 19.92
CA PHE A 34 -5.10 -4.77 19.55
C PHE A 34 -5.87 -6.10 19.43
N GLY A 35 -5.22 -7.25 19.66
CA GLY A 35 -5.84 -8.56 19.55
C GLY A 35 -6.29 -8.90 18.12
N MET A 36 -5.61 -8.34 17.11
CA MET A 36 -5.93 -8.58 15.71
C MET A 36 -5.25 -9.87 15.23
N PRO A 37 -6.00 -10.91 14.83
CA PRO A 37 -5.39 -12.13 14.31
C PRO A 37 -4.75 -11.86 12.94
N TYR A 38 -3.53 -12.35 12.74
CA TYR A 38 -2.79 -12.14 11.49
C TYR A 38 -1.96 -13.36 11.10
N LYS A 39 -1.72 -13.49 9.79
CA LYS A 39 -0.77 -14.41 9.17
C LYS A 39 0.33 -13.59 8.50
N VAL A 40 1.58 -14.02 8.65
CA VAL A 40 2.71 -13.43 7.95
C VAL A 40 2.97 -14.23 6.68
N PHE A 41 2.98 -13.57 5.52
CA PHE A 41 3.28 -14.18 4.23
C PHE A 41 4.58 -13.63 3.67
N ASP A 42 5.58 -14.51 3.56
CA ASP A 42 6.94 -14.15 3.16
C ASP A 42 7.15 -14.40 1.66
N LEU A 43 7.22 -13.30 0.90
CA LEU A 43 7.43 -13.25 -0.55
C LEU A 43 8.80 -13.82 -0.95
N ALA A 44 9.80 -13.79 -0.06
CA ALA A 44 11.12 -14.36 -0.34
C ALA A 44 11.09 -15.90 -0.45
N LYS A 45 10.04 -16.52 0.10
CA LYS A 45 9.94 -17.97 0.25
C LYS A 45 8.78 -18.59 -0.53
N ASN A 46 7.80 -17.78 -0.92
CA ASN A 46 6.56 -18.23 -1.51
C ASN A 46 6.10 -17.24 -2.57
N SER A 47 5.35 -17.72 -3.56
CA SER A 47 4.66 -16.87 -4.53
C SER A 47 3.23 -16.61 -4.07
N LEU A 48 2.79 -15.36 -4.13
CA LEU A 48 1.45 -14.99 -3.72
C LEU A 48 0.41 -15.53 -4.71
N SER A 49 -0.75 -15.95 -4.20
CA SER A 49 -1.88 -16.40 -5.02
C SER A 49 -3.16 -15.69 -4.60
N LEU A 50 -4.11 -15.61 -5.54
CA LEU A 50 -5.41 -14.99 -5.28
C LEU A 50 -6.21 -15.71 -4.17
N GLU A 51 -6.14 -17.04 -4.11
CA GLU A 51 -6.81 -17.83 -3.08
C GLU A 51 -6.26 -17.55 -1.67
N GLU A 52 -4.95 -17.40 -1.56
CA GLU A 52 -4.30 -17.04 -0.29
C GLU A 52 -4.76 -15.65 0.19
N LEU A 53 -4.91 -14.69 -0.72
CA LEU A 53 -5.42 -13.35 -0.40
C LEU A 53 -6.87 -13.41 0.08
N LYS A 54 -7.74 -14.15 -0.62
CA LYS A 54 -9.17 -14.28 -0.32
C LYS A 54 -9.48 -15.03 0.98
N ALA A 55 -8.53 -15.81 1.50
CA ALA A 55 -8.66 -16.46 2.79
C ALA A 55 -8.61 -15.48 3.99
N HIS A 56 -8.32 -14.19 3.73
CA HIS A 56 -8.12 -13.15 4.72
C HIS A 56 -9.04 -11.96 4.44
N SER A 57 -9.37 -11.15 5.46
CA SER A 57 -10.27 -9.99 5.31
C SER A 57 -9.53 -8.74 4.86
N VAL A 58 -8.25 -8.65 5.19
CA VAL A 58 -7.41 -7.48 4.93
C VAL A 58 -5.99 -7.92 4.59
N VAL A 59 -5.43 -7.33 3.55
CA VAL A 59 -4.02 -7.43 3.19
C VAL A 59 -3.28 -6.22 3.74
N VAL A 60 -2.19 -6.46 4.45
CA VAL A 60 -1.36 -5.42 5.07
C VAL A 60 0.03 -5.46 4.42
N ILE A 61 0.40 -4.35 3.79
CA ILE A 61 1.76 -4.10 3.34
C ILE A 61 2.42 -3.18 4.36
N GLY A 62 3.11 -3.80 5.32
CA GLY A 62 3.71 -3.10 6.46
C GLY A 62 5.21 -2.82 6.34
N GLN A 63 5.89 -3.53 5.44
CA GLN A 63 7.34 -3.42 5.24
C GLN A 63 7.66 -2.33 4.21
N GLU A 64 8.64 -1.49 4.53
CA GLU A 64 9.16 -0.48 3.59
C GLU A 64 9.88 -1.13 2.39
N HIS A 65 9.68 -0.55 1.20
CA HIS A 65 10.22 -0.97 -0.10
C HIS A 65 9.70 -2.32 -0.64
N LEU A 66 8.53 -2.77 -0.18
CA LEU A 66 7.97 -4.05 -0.61
C LEU A 66 7.51 -4.04 -2.07
N GLY A 67 7.28 -2.86 -2.66
CA GLY A 67 6.93 -2.72 -4.09
C GLY A 67 7.97 -3.32 -5.04
N LYS A 68 9.25 -3.42 -4.63
CA LYS A 68 10.32 -4.07 -5.40
C LYS A 68 10.25 -5.59 -5.37
N SER A 69 9.69 -6.14 -4.29
CA SER A 69 9.61 -7.58 -4.03
C SER A 69 8.39 -8.23 -4.68
N LEU A 70 7.37 -7.43 -5.03
CA LEU A 70 6.17 -7.89 -5.71
C LEU A 70 6.37 -7.91 -7.22
N SER A 71 6.01 -9.02 -7.84
CA SER A 71 5.84 -9.09 -9.28
C SER A 71 4.57 -8.38 -9.75
N GLU A 72 4.45 -8.17 -11.05
CA GLU A 72 3.26 -7.55 -11.65
C GLU A 72 2.01 -8.43 -11.47
N ASP A 73 2.14 -9.75 -11.64
CA ASP A 73 1.05 -10.70 -11.41
C ASP A 73 0.59 -10.71 -9.95
N GLU A 74 1.52 -10.69 -8.99
CA GLU A 74 1.18 -10.64 -7.56
C GLU A 74 0.52 -9.32 -7.19
N THR A 75 0.97 -8.20 -7.78
CA THR A 75 0.31 -6.90 -7.63
C THR A 75 -1.11 -6.97 -8.17
N LYS A 76 -1.31 -7.58 -9.35
CA LYS A 76 -2.63 -7.78 -9.94
C LYS A 76 -3.52 -8.63 -9.04
N TYR A 77 -3.02 -9.71 -8.44
CA TYR A 77 -3.82 -10.52 -7.51
C TYR A 77 -4.29 -9.72 -6.30
N ILE A 78 -3.45 -8.83 -5.75
CA ILE A 78 -3.84 -7.95 -4.65
C ILE A 78 -5.00 -7.04 -5.09
N ILE A 79 -4.90 -6.41 -6.26
CA ILE A 79 -5.94 -5.52 -6.78
C ILE A 79 -7.24 -6.27 -7.09
N ASP A 80 -7.15 -7.43 -7.74
CA ASP A 80 -8.31 -8.26 -8.04
C ASP A 80 -9.01 -8.69 -6.73
N ALA A 81 -8.26 -9.03 -5.67
CA ALA A 81 -8.83 -9.32 -4.35
C ALA A 81 -9.51 -8.09 -3.71
N VAL A 82 -8.91 -6.90 -3.84
CA VAL A 82 -9.49 -5.66 -3.33
C VAL A 82 -10.80 -5.31 -4.04
N ALA A 83 -10.86 -5.49 -5.37
CA ALA A 83 -12.07 -5.29 -6.15
C ALA A 83 -13.21 -6.23 -5.72
N GLU A 84 -12.87 -7.40 -5.16
CA GLU A 84 -13.83 -8.36 -4.59
C GLU A 84 -14.19 -8.09 -3.12
N GLY A 85 -13.69 -7.00 -2.53
CA GLY A 85 -14.05 -6.54 -1.18
C GLY A 85 -13.06 -6.87 -0.07
N ILE A 86 -11.87 -7.38 -0.41
CA ILE A 86 -10.78 -7.52 0.57
C ILE A 86 -10.20 -6.15 0.89
N GLY A 87 -10.00 -5.84 2.17
CA GLY A 87 -9.37 -4.58 2.57
C GLY A 87 -7.89 -4.54 2.21
N LEU A 88 -7.35 -3.37 1.91
CA LEU A 88 -5.92 -3.15 1.68
C LEU A 88 -5.41 -2.01 2.57
N VAL A 89 -4.33 -2.27 3.30
CA VAL A 89 -3.61 -1.26 4.08
C VAL A 89 -2.16 -1.24 3.63
N VAL A 90 -1.69 -0.09 3.16
CA VAL A 90 -0.31 0.11 2.71
C VAL A 90 0.36 1.17 3.60
N PHE A 91 1.34 0.74 4.40
CA PHE A 91 2.19 1.62 5.20
C PHE A 91 3.49 2.00 4.47
N ASP A 92 3.78 1.33 3.35
CA ASP A 92 4.95 1.61 2.52
C ASP A 92 4.76 2.91 1.73
N GLY A 93 5.54 3.94 2.07
CA GLY A 93 5.50 5.23 1.39
C GLY A 93 6.16 5.21 0.01
N ASP A 94 6.81 4.11 -0.36
CA ASP A 94 7.62 3.98 -1.57
C ASP A 94 6.80 3.62 -2.83
N VAL A 95 5.69 4.35 -3.03
CA VAL A 95 4.65 4.02 -4.02
C VAL A 95 5.19 3.95 -5.46
N HIS A 96 6.26 4.70 -5.77
CA HIS A 96 6.83 4.73 -7.13
C HIS A 96 7.44 3.40 -7.59
N HIS A 97 7.89 2.55 -6.66
CA HIS A 97 8.44 1.25 -7.00
C HIS A 97 7.38 0.15 -7.17
N TYR A 98 6.12 0.44 -6.87
CA TYR A 98 5.03 -0.50 -7.11
C TYR A 98 4.68 -0.60 -8.59
N LYS A 99 4.18 -1.78 -8.97
CA LYS A 99 3.78 -2.10 -10.34
C LYS A 99 2.51 -1.35 -10.71
N ASP A 100 2.31 -1.18 -12.02
CA ASP A 100 1.24 -0.37 -12.59
C ASP A 100 -0.17 -0.73 -12.06
N PRO A 101 -0.55 -2.01 -11.84
CA PRO A 101 -1.89 -2.32 -11.34
C PRO A 101 -2.25 -1.60 -10.02
N LEU A 102 -1.32 -1.51 -9.06
CA LEU A 102 -1.57 -0.77 -7.82
C LEU A 102 -1.65 0.72 -8.06
N LYS A 103 -0.73 1.26 -8.87
CA LYS A 103 -0.69 2.70 -9.16
C LYS A 103 -1.95 3.15 -9.87
N GLU A 104 -2.38 2.43 -10.91
CA GLU A 104 -3.62 2.67 -11.65
C GLU A 104 -4.84 2.61 -10.71
N THR A 105 -4.90 1.63 -9.81
CA THR A 105 -5.99 1.52 -8.83
C THR A 105 -6.04 2.70 -7.87
N LEU A 106 -4.89 3.25 -7.51
CA LEU A 106 -4.81 4.46 -6.69
C LEU A 106 -4.98 5.75 -7.52
N GLY A 107 -5.16 5.64 -8.84
CA GLY A 107 -5.21 6.76 -9.77
C GLY A 107 -3.88 7.51 -9.89
N LEU A 108 -2.75 6.85 -9.65
CA LEU A 108 -1.41 7.45 -9.60
C LEU A 108 -0.64 7.14 -10.88
N LYS A 109 0.08 8.15 -11.40
CA LYS A 109 1.19 7.95 -12.32
C LYS A 109 2.48 8.36 -11.63
N THR A 110 3.47 7.47 -11.64
CA THR A 110 4.78 7.73 -11.03
C THR A 110 5.90 7.60 -12.06
N THR A 111 7.07 8.11 -11.70
CA THR A 111 8.32 7.98 -12.48
C THR A 111 9.44 7.56 -11.54
N GLU A 112 10.40 6.78 -12.05
CA GLU A 112 11.63 6.50 -11.28
C GLU A 112 12.55 7.72 -11.25
N GLU A 113 12.58 8.52 -12.32
CA GLU A 113 13.35 9.76 -12.39
C GLU A 113 12.61 10.91 -11.70
N PRO A 114 13.23 11.66 -10.78
CA PRO A 114 12.59 12.80 -10.14
C PRO A 114 12.03 13.78 -11.17
N THR A 115 10.76 14.15 -11.03
CA THR A 115 10.16 15.24 -11.81
C THR A 115 10.80 16.57 -11.38
N HIS A 116 11.93 16.89 -12.00
CA HIS A 116 12.69 18.15 -11.90
C HIS A 116 13.29 18.56 -10.54
N MET A 117 12.94 17.94 -9.41
CA MET A 117 13.60 18.22 -8.11
C MET A 117 13.67 16.96 -7.22
N PRO A 118 14.84 16.32 -7.07
CA PRO A 118 15.04 15.35 -5.99
C PRO A 118 14.76 16.06 -4.66
N HIS A 119 13.93 15.45 -3.80
CA HIS A 119 13.50 16.00 -2.50
C HIS A 119 12.53 17.19 -2.55
N LEU A 120 11.66 17.27 -3.56
CA LEU A 120 10.55 18.22 -3.51
C LEU A 120 9.75 17.99 -2.21
N THR A 121 9.75 18.98 -1.33
CA THR A 121 8.87 19.01 -0.16
C THR A 121 7.73 19.96 -0.42
N THR A 122 6.49 19.54 -0.15
CA THR A 122 5.33 20.42 -0.23
C THR A 122 4.63 20.52 1.11
N ASP A 123 4.13 21.69 1.44
CA ASP A 123 3.20 21.92 2.55
C ASP A 123 1.75 22.02 2.04
N ILE A 124 1.51 21.90 0.73
CA ILE A 124 0.20 22.04 0.09
C ILE A 124 -0.01 20.95 -0.97
N ILE A 125 -1.16 20.30 -0.94
CA ILE A 125 -1.66 19.48 -2.05
C ILE A 125 -3.02 20.00 -2.53
N ARG A 126 -3.39 19.68 -3.77
CA ARG A 126 -4.71 20.00 -4.32
C ARG A 126 -5.41 18.72 -4.73
N ILE A 127 -6.65 18.53 -4.29
CA ILE A 127 -7.52 17.48 -4.82
C ILE A 127 -8.09 17.99 -6.14
N LEU A 128 -7.73 17.35 -7.25
CA LEU A 128 -8.21 17.70 -8.59
C LEU A 128 -9.53 17.02 -8.94
N ASP A 129 -9.78 15.85 -8.34
CA ASP A 129 -10.96 15.03 -8.57
C ASP A 129 -11.32 14.23 -7.31
N ASN A 130 -12.62 14.07 -7.05
CA ASN A 130 -13.19 13.30 -5.95
C ASN A 130 -14.04 12.11 -6.43
N SER A 131 -13.90 11.68 -7.69
CA SER A 131 -14.57 10.50 -8.23
C SER A 131 -14.10 9.18 -7.58
N HIS A 132 -12.87 9.12 -7.07
CA HIS A 132 -12.31 7.94 -6.42
C HIS A 132 -12.87 7.73 -5.01
N TYR A 133 -13.11 6.49 -4.58
CA TYR A 133 -13.72 6.18 -3.27
C TYR A 133 -12.92 6.72 -2.08
N ILE A 134 -11.59 6.86 -2.21
CA ILE A 134 -10.73 7.49 -1.18
C ILE A 134 -11.00 8.99 -1.04
N THR A 135 -11.28 9.69 -2.15
CA THR A 135 -11.45 11.16 -2.18
C THR A 135 -12.91 11.60 -2.24
N ALA A 136 -13.87 10.69 -2.40
CA ALA A 136 -15.31 10.99 -2.57
C ALA A 136 -15.93 11.88 -1.48
N GLY A 137 -15.43 11.81 -0.24
CA GLY A 137 -15.89 12.65 0.87
C GLY A 137 -15.18 13.99 1.00
N LYS A 138 -14.27 14.34 0.08
CA LYS A 138 -13.45 15.56 0.14
C LYS A 138 -13.94 16.63 -0.82
N GLU A 139 -13.87 17.88 -0.37
CA GLU A 139 -14.03 19.04 -1.25
C GLU A 139 -12.78 19.19 -2.14
N LEU A 140 -12.96 19.75 -3.33
CA LEU A 140 -11.89 20.01 -4.30
C LEU A 140 -11.08 21.25 -3.88
N GLU A 141 -10.37 21.13 -2.76
CA GLU A 141 -9.64 22.21 -2.12
C GLU A 141 -8.13 21.95 -1.99
N PHE A 142 -7.42 22.99 -1.55
CA PHE A 142 -6.02 22.89 -1.18
C PHE A 142 -5.92 22.44 0.28
N ILE A 143 -5.26 21.30 0.52
CA ILE A 143 -4.97 20.81 1.86
C ILE A 143 -3.57 21.28 2.25
N ARG A 144 -3.48 22.00 3.37
CA ARG A 144 -2.21 22.43 3.97
C ARG A 144 -1.77 21.45 5.06
N PHE A 145 -0.50 21.07 5.01
CA PHE A 145 0.15 20.30 6.08
C PHE A 145 0.77 21.24 7.12
N ASN A 146 0.77 20.82 8.38
CA ASN A 146 1.43 21.55 9.47
C ASN A 146 2.97 21.51 9.37
N SER A 147 3.51 20.61 8.55
CA SER A 147 4.94 20.48 8.27
C SER A 147 5.12 20.04 6.81
N PRO A 148 6.13 20.54 6.09
CA PRO A 148 6.40 20.09 4.73
C PRO A 148 6.63 18.58 4.69
N VAL A 149 6.00 17.91 3.71
CA VAL A 149 6.16 16.47 3.47
C VAL A 149 6.96 16.25 2.20
N GLN A 150 7.80 15.22 2.18
CA GLN A 150 8.51 14.82 0.97
C GLN A 150 7.51 14.26 -0.03
N VAL A 151 7.52 14.80 -1.24
CA VAL A 151 6.66 14.36 -2.34
C VAL A 151 7.35 13.15 -2.98
N GLY A 152 6.66 12.01 -3.05
CA GLY A 152 7.10 10.89 -3.87
C GLY A 152 7.09 11.28 -5.36
N ASN A 153 7.72 10.49 -6.22
CA ASN A 153 7.80 10.79 -7.66
C ASN A 153 6.45 10.55 -8.39
N VAL A 154 5.40 11.27 -7.99
CA VAL A 154 4.07 11.26 -8.62
C VAL A 154 4.06 12.32 -9.72
N VAL A 155 3.88 11.90 -10.96
CA VAL A 155 3.82 12.76 -12.16
C VAL A 155 2.44 13.36 -12.33
N SER A 156 1.40 12.57 -12.08
CA SER A 156 0.00 13.00 -12.12
C SER A 156 -0.87 12.06 -11.29
N ILE A 157 -2.06 12.55 -10.92
CA ILE A 157 -3.14 11.73 -10.42
C ILE A 157 -4.18 11.71 -11.54
N GLU A 158 -4.36 10.57 -12.20
CA GLU A 158 -5.37 10.36 -13.23
C GLU A 158 -6.42 9.40 -12.69
N THR A 159 -7.62 9.93 -12.45
CA THR A 159 -8.79 9.14 -12.09
C THR A 159 -9.40 8.60 -13.37
N TYR A 160 -9.29 7.28 -13.58
CA TYR A 160 -10.03 6.60 -14.64
C TYR A 160 -11.43 6.22 -14.10
N ILE A 161 -12.43 6.52 -14.94
CA ILE A 161 -13.87 6.33 -14.75
C ILE A 161 -14.22 4.86 -14.52
#